data_AF-A0A7U9SWJ3-F1
#
_entry.id   AF-A0A7U9SWJ3-F1
#
_cell.length_a   1.000
_cell.length_b   1.000
_cell.length_c   1.000
_cell.angle_alpha   90.00
_cell.angle_beta   90.00
_cell.angle_gamma   90.00
#
_symmetry.space_group_name_H-M   'P 1'
#
loop_
_entity.id
_entity.type
_entity.pdbx_description
1 polymer ?
#
loop_
_entity_poly.entity_id
_entity_poly.type
_entity_poly.pdbx_seq_one_letter_code
_entity_poly.pdbx_strand_id
1 'polypeptide(L)' 'MMATRLNVTNTTELRKNGINALKTALGVTGTLKFLEQFDNGGSGDYTAEKYKHEETEPSDAEIRKMFGF' A
#
# COMPACT_ATOMS: atom_id res chain seq x y z
N MET A 1 27.78 -15.20 -10.93
CA MET A 1 26.41 -15.75 -10.96
C MET A 1 25.70 -15.17 -12.16
N MET A 2 25.10 -15.99 -13.01
CA MET A 2 24.25 -15.52 -14.11
C MET A 2 22.91 -15.11 -13.50
N ALA A 3 22.60 -13.82 -13.48
CA ALA A 3 21.28 -13.34 -13.08
C ALA A 3 20.29 -13.76 -14.18
N THR A 4 19.51 -14.81 -13.92
CA THR A 4 18.36 -15.17 -14.75
C THR A 4 17.46 -13.95 -14.86
N ARG A 5 17.43 -13.31 -16.03
CA ARG A 5 16.51 -12.20 -16.30
C ARG A 5 15.10 -12.79 -16.35
N LEU A 6 14.26 -12.38 -15.40
CA LEU A 6 12.84 -12.75 -15.34
C LEU A 6 12.19 -12.51 -16.71
N ASN A 7 11.43 -13.50 -17.20
CA ASN A 7 10.66 -13.36 -18.42
C ASN A 7 9.51 -12.35 -18.16
N VAL A 8 9.64 -11.13 -18.71
CA VAL A 8 8.83 -9.94 -18.39
C VAL A 8 7.43 -9.96 -19.04
N THR A 9 6.84 -11.14 -19.27
CA THR A 9 5.50 -11.23 -19.87
C THR A 9 4.38 -11.14 -18.84
N ASN A 10 4.65 -11.44 -17.56
CA ASN A 10 3.68 -11.32 -16.47
C ASN A 10 4.00 -10.11 -15.57
N THR A 11 3.41 -8.97 -15.91
CA THR A 11 3.62 -7.69 -15.19
C THR A 11 3.22 -7.75 -13.72
N THR A 12 2.22 -8.56 -13.37
CA THR A 12 1.78 -8.77 -11.98
C THR A 12 2.84 -9.50 -11.16
N GLU A 13 3.42 -10.55 -11.72
CA GLU A 13 4.45 -11.35 -11.05
C GLU A 13 5.76 -10.56 -10.91
N LEU A 14 6.11 -9.77 -11.93
CA LEU A 14 7.24 -8.84 -11.85
C LEU A 14 7.06 -7.82 -10.73
N ARG A 15 5.87 -7.19 -10.62
CA ARG A 15 5.56 -6.24 -9.54
C ARG A 15 5.65 -6.90 -8.17
N LYS A 16 5.05 -8.08 -8.01
CA LYS A 16 5.09 -8.85 -6.75
C LYS A 16 6.52 -9.18 -6.34
N ASN A 17 7.33 -9.65 -7.28
CA ASN A 17 8.73 -9.99 -7.02
C ASN A 17 9.56 -8.76 -6.66
N GLY A 18 9.32 -7.62 -7.33
CA GLY A 18 9.95 -6.34 -7.01
C GLY A 18 9.61 -5.85 -5.59
N ILE A 19 8.32 -5.86 -5.21
CA ILE A 19 7.90 -5.46 -3.86
C ILE A 19 8.49 -6.39 -2.80
N ASN A 20 8.52 -7.70 -3.05
CA ASN A 20 9.13 -8.65 -2.11
C ASN A 20 10.62 -8.39 -1.92
N ALA A 21 11.36 -8.13 -3.00
CA ALA A 21 12.78 -7.80 -2.93
C ALA A 21 13.03 -6.52 -2.11
N LEU A 22 12.22 -5.47 -2.33
CA LEU A 22 12.28 -4.24 -1.55
C LEU A 22 12.00 -4.49 -0.07
N LYS A 23 10.94 -5.23 0.24
CA LYS A 23 10.57 -5.59 1.62
C LYS A 23 11.68 -6.36 2.33
N THR A 24 12.33 -7.30 1.64
CA THR A 24 13.46 -8.07 2.20
C THR A 24 14.66 -7.17 2.48
N ALA A 25 14.96 -6.20 1.61
CA ALA A 25 16.12 -5.34 1.77
C ALA A 25 15.90 -4.20 2.78
N LEU A 26 14.71 -3.63 2.85
CA LEU A 26 14.43 -2.37 3.55
C LEU A 26 13.45 -2.52 4.73
N GLY A 27 12.83 -3.69 4.89
CA GLY A 27 11.67 -3.85 5.76
C GLY A 27 10.44 -3.11 5.24
N VAL A 28 9.32 -3.23 5.97
CA VAL A 28 8.02 -2.65 5.55
C VAL A 28 8.09 -1.12 5.49
N THR A 29 8.55 -0.48 6.58
CA THR A 29 8.63 1.00 6.67
C THR A 29 9.58 1.60 5.64
N GLY A 30 10.76 1.00 5.45
CA GLY A 30 11.72 1.48 4.46
C GLY A 30 11.22 1.33 3.02
N THR A 31 10.47 0.26 2.74
CA THR A 31 9.84 0.05 1.42
C THR A 31 8.80 1.12 1.11
N LEU A 32 7.94 1.47 2.08
CA LEU A 32 6.93 2.51 1.89
C LEU A 32 7.58 3.88 1.60
N LYS A 33 8.57 4.29 2.42
CA LYS A 33 9.30 5.53 2.19
C LYS A 33 10.03 5.57 0.84
N PHE A 34 10.59 4.44 0.40
CA PHE A 34 11.20 4.34 -0.92
C PHE A 34 10.17 4.54 -2.03
N LEU A 35 9.01 3.89 -1.96
CA LEU A 35 7.96 4.02 -2.97
C LEU A 35 7.36 5.44 -3.01
N GLU A 36 7.19 6.09 -1.85
CA GLU A 36 6.74 7.48 -1.74
C GLU A 36 7.62 8.44 -2.58
N GLN A 37 8.93 8.18 -2.71
CA GLN A 37 9.83 9.00 -3.53
C GLN A 37 9.48 9.01 -5.02
N PHE A 38 8.82 7.96 -5.53
CA PHE A 38 8.45 7.85 -6.95
C PHE A 38 7.06 8.40 -7.24
N ASP A 39 6.24 8.59 -6.22
CA ASP A 39 4.87 9.09 -6.33
C ASP A 39 4.73 10.53 -5.77
N ASN A 40 5.85 11.21 -5.49
CA ASN A 40 5.89 12.48 -4.74
C ASN A 40 5.14 12.43 -3.39
N GLY A 41 5.07 11.25 -2.76
CA GLY A 41 4.27 11.02 -1.54
C GLY A 41 2.76 10.86 -1.79
N GLY A 42 2.34 10.77 -3.06
CA GLY A 42 0.95 10.91 -3.48
C GLY A 42 0.54 12.39 -3.55
N SER A 43 -0.45 12.71 -4.39
CA SER A 43 -1.00 14.07 -4.48
C SER A 43 -2.09 14.37 -3.45
N GLY A 44 -2.34 13.43 -2.53
CA GLY A 44 -3.45 13.50 -1.57
C GLY A 44 -2.98 14.11 -0.25
N ASP A 45 -3.68 15.13 0.23
CA ASP A 45 -3.55 15.59 1.60
C ASP A 45 -4.57 14.83 2.45
N TYR A 46 -4.21 13.63 2.87
CA TYR A 46 -5.11 12.78 3.67
C TYR A 46 -5.62 13.51 4.92
N THR A 47 -4.82 14.41 5.50
CA THR A 47 -5.24 15.15 6.69
C THR A 47 -6.34 16.14 6.31
N ALA A 48 -6.14 16.96 5.28
CA ALA A 48 -7.17 17.88 4.81
C ALA A 48 -8.42 17.15 4.28
N GLU A 49 -8.25 16.03 3.57
CA GLU A 49 -9.33 15.25 2.99
C GLU A 49 -10.17 14.54 4.06
N LYS A 50 -9.54 13.95 5.09
CA LYS A 50 -10.23 13.28 6.21
C LYS A 50 -11.22 14.17 6.94
N TYR A 51 -10.92 15.46 7.07
CA TYR A 51 -11.77 16.42 7.79
C TYR A 51 -12.64 17.27 6.86
N LYS A 52 -12.59 17.04 5.54
CA LYS A 52 -13.41 17.78 4.56
C LYS A 52 -14.88 17.37 4.62
N HIS A 53 -15.15 16.15 5.03
CA HIS A 53 -16.47 15.60 5.22
C HIS A 53 -16.60 15.18 6.68
N GLU A 54 -17.74 15.48 7.32
CA GLU A 54 -18.06 14.88 8.61
C GLU A 54 -18.27 13.38 8.38
N GLU A 55 -17.23 12.58 8.63
CA GLU A 55 -17.37 11.13 8.72
C GLU A 55 -18.11 10.83 10.02
N THR A 56 -19.38 10.43 9.92
CA THR A 56 -20.11 9.86 11.05
C THR A 56 -19.42 8.58 11.49
N GLU A 57 -18.96 8.53 12.73
CA GLU A 57 -18.51 7.28 13.33
C GLU A 57 -19.66 6.26 13.31
N PRO A 58 -19.42 5.02 12.87
CA PRO A 58 -20.44 3.99 12.88
C PRO A 58 -20.84 3.68 14.33
N SER A 59 -22.13 3.48 14.54
CA SER A 59 -22.66 3.02 15.83
C SER A 59 -22.16 1.62 16.17
N ASP A 60 -22.20 1.25 17.45
CA ASP A 60 -21.82 -0.09 17.92
C ASP A 60 -22.59 -1.20 17.20
N ALA A 61 -23.87 -0.97 16.88
CA ALA A 61 -24.68 -1.91 16.12
C ALA A 61 -24.19 -2.10 14.67
N GLU A 62 -23.76 -1.02 14.03
CA GLU A 62 -23.19 -1.07 12.67
C GLU A 62 -21.84 -1.79 12.66
N ILE A 63 -20.99 -1.52 13.66
CA ILE A 63 -19.72 -2.20 13.84
C ILE A 63 -19.94 -3.70 13.98
N ARG A 64 -20.85 -4.15 14.87
CA ARG A 64 -21.14 -5.57 15.06
C ARG A 64 -21.60 -6.25 13.78
N LYS A 65 -22.48 -5.60 13.00
CA LYS A 65 -22.94 -6.10 11.70
C LYS A 65 -21.80 -6.24 10.69
N MET A 66 -20.86 -5.29 10.64
CA MET A 66 -19.70 -5.37 9.74
C MET A 66 -18.82 -6.59 10.03
N PHE A 67 -18.71 -6.99 11.30
CA PHE A 67 -17.90 -8.13 11.73
C PHE A 67 -18.70 -9.44 11.92
N GLY A 68 -20.00 -9.44 11.61
CA GLY A 68 -20.84 -10.64 11.62
C GLY A 68 -21.26 -11.13 13.02
N PHE A 69 -21.37 -10.22 13.99
CA PHE A 69 -21.88 -10.48 15.34
C PHE A 69 -23.37 -10.16 15.48
#